data_AF-A0A1W9GFA1-F1
#
_entry.id   AF-A0A1W9GFA1-F1
#
_cell.length_a   1.000
_cell.length_b   1.000
_cell.length_c   1.000
_cell.angle_alpha   90.00
_cell.angle_beta   90.00
_cell.angle_gamma   90.00
#
_symmetry.space_group_name_H-M   'P 1'
#
loop_
_entity.id
_entity.type
_entity.pdbx_description
1 polymer ?
#
loop_
_entity_poly.entity_id
_entity_poly.type
_entity_poly.pdbx_seq_one_letter_code
_entity_poly.pdbx_strand_id
1 'polypeptide(L)'
;MGNSLPLSLIAAWVIFFGFVNTHQRHAMNFRGASQGYLLALQASVLLGSLVGLGLLVYYFMQVAWYWPIVLFAAGSLAGGLLFGLLDAKIDQLGMSMAAFVGWPASAAWAYLIIHDIHP
;
A
#
# COMPACT_ATOMS: atom_id res chain seq x y z
N MET A 1 -6.77 24.88 8.91
CA MET A 1 -6.63 23.76 7.96
C MET A 1 -5.16 23.37 7.96
N GLY A 2 -4.82 22.14 8.36
CA GLY A 2 -3.43 21.71 8.50
C GLY A 2 -2.64 21.93 7.21
N ASN A 3 -1.55 22.71 7.30
CA ASN A 3 -0.83 23.29 6.16
C ASN A 3 0.12 22.32 5.42
N SER A 4 0.13 21.02 5.76
CA SER A 4 1.07 20.08 5.16
C SER A 4 0.66 18.63 5.37
N LEU A 5 0.86 17.81 4.32
CA LEU A 5 0.77 16.36 4.38
C LEU A 5 1.81 15.79 5.38
N PRO A 6 1.41 15.06 6.44
CA PRO A 6 2.35 14.49 7.39
C PRO A 6 3.32 13.53 6.70
N LEU A 7 4.63 13.69 6.93
CA LEU A 7 5.65 12.80 6.35
C LEU A 7 5.44 11.34 6.78
N SER A 8 4.94 11.12 8.00
CA SER A 8 4.57 9.80 8.51
C SER A 8 3.46 9.15 7.68
N LEU A 9 2.48 9.93 7.22
CA LEU A 9 1.40 9.44 6.36
C LEU A 9 1.95 9.04 4.98
N ILE A 10 2.86 9.84 4.42
CA ILE A 10 3.55 9.49 3.16
C ILE A 10 4.32 8.19 3.33
N ALA A 11 5.09 8.03 4.41
CA ALA A 11 5.87 6.83 4.67
C ALA A 11 4.96 5.58 4.81
N ALA A 12 3.91 5.67 5.61
CA ALA A 12 2.93 4.59 5.76
C ALA A 12 2.31 4.23 4.40
N TRP A 13 1.97 5.24 3.60
CA TRP A 13 1.35 5.07 2.29
C TRP A 13 2.28 4.43 1.25
N VAL A 14 3.55 4.83 1.25
CA VAL A 14 4.60 4.25 0.39
C VAL A 14 4.83 2.78 0.72
N ILE A 15 4.90 2.44 2.01
CA ILE A 15 5.06 1.06 2.47
C ILE A 15 3.84 0.22 2.07
N PHE A 16 2.64 0.75 2.31
CA PHE A 16 1.38 0.11 1.92
C PHE A 16 1.31 -0.19 0.41
N PHE A 17 1.49 0.84 -0.42
CA PHE A 17 1.49 0.67 -1.88
C PHE A 17 2.61 -0.27 -2.35
N GLY A 18 3.78 -0.19 -1.73
CA GLY A 18 4.91 -1.07 -2.03
C GLY A 18 4.58 -2.54 -1.85
N PHE A 19 3.98 -2.92 -0.72
CA PHE A 19 3.58 -4.30 -0.44
C PHE A 19 2.42 -4.76 -1.32
N VAL A 20 1.39 -3.93 -1.55
CA VAL A 20 0.29 -4.30 -2.46
C VAL A 20 0.80 -4.50 -3.90
N ASN A 21 1.68 -3.61 -4.38
CA ASN A 21 2.31 -3.77 -5.69
C ASN A 21 3.21 -5.01 -5.77
N THR A 22 3.85 -5.40 -4.66
CA THR A 22 4.64 -6.64 -4.58
C THR A 22 3.75 -7.85 -4.86
N HIS A 23 2.59 -7.96 -4.19
CA HIS A 23 1.62 -9.03 -4.48
C HIS A 23 1.09 -8.96 -5.92
N GLN A 24 0.86 -7.76 -6.45
CA GLN A 24 0.46 -7.59 -7.85
C GLN A 24 1.53 -8.10 -8.82
N ARG A 25 2.80 -7.72 -8.64
CA ARG A 25 3.92 -8.22 -9.47
C ARG A 25 4.08 -9.72 -9.37
N HIS A 26 3.98 -10.28 -8.17
CA HIS A 26 4.11 -11.72 -7.94
C HIS A 26 2.96 -12.52 -8.55
N ALA A 27 1.75 -11.97 -8.54
CA ALA A 27 0.60 -12.57 -9.22
C ALA A 27 0.76 -12.52 -10.75
N MET A 28 1.24 -11.41 -11.30
CA MET A 28 1.49 -11.27 -12.76
C MET A 28 2.61 -12.19 -13.25
N ASN A 29 3.64 -12.41 -12.44
CA ASN A 29 4.79 -13.25 -12.76
C ASN A 29 4.61 -14.73 -12.36
N PHE A 30 3.39 -15.14 -11.99
CA PHE A 30 3.13 -16.49 -11.52
C PHE A 30 3.33 -17.54 -12.62
N ARG A 31 4.17 -18.55 -12.35
CA ARG A 31 4.55 -19.61 -13.31
C ARG A 31 3.94 -20.99 -13.03
N GLY A 32 2.83 -21.05 -12.28
CA GLY A 32 2.07 -22.30 -12.11
C GLY A 32 2.41 -23.17 -10.89
N ALA A 33 3.21 -22.69 -9.93
CA ALA A 33 3.67 -23.52 -8.80
C ALA A 33 2.53 -23.95 -7.83
N SER A 34 1.61 -23.05 -7.49
CA SER A 34 0.47 -23.34 -6.61
C SER A 34 -0.70 -22.39 -6.88
N GLN A 35 -1.85 -22.93 -7.28
CA GLN A 35 -3.06 -22.13 -7.52
C GLN A 35 -3.58 -21.46 -6.25
N GLY A 36 -3.43 -22.11 -5.09
CA GLY A 36 -3.80 -21.52 -3.80
C GLY A 36 -2.95 -20.29 -3.46
N TYR A 37 -1.67 -20.32 -3.81
CA TYR A 37 -0.78 -19.16 -3.65
C TYR A 37 -1.18 -18.00 -4.57
N LEU A 38 -1.48 -18.27 -5.85
CA LEU A 38 -1.96 -17.24 -6.77
C LEU A 38 -3.27 -16.61 -6.27
N LEU A 39 -4.22 -17.42 -5.81
CA LEU A 39 -5.48 -16.93 -5.27
C LEU A 39 -5.25 -16.03 -4.05
N ALA A 40 -4.35 -16.42 -3.13
CA ALA A 40 -4.01 -15.62 -1.96
C ALA A 40 -3.40 -14.26 -2.35
N LEU A 41 -2.49 -14.24 -3.33
CA LEU A 41 -1.93 -12.99 -3.85
C LEU A 41 -3.00 -12.10 -4.48
N GLN A 42 -3.86 -12.64 -5.34
CA GLN A 42 -4.93 -11.88 -5.99
C GLN A 42 -5.95 -11.34 -4.99
N ALA A 43 -6.36 -12.15 -4.02
CA ALA A 43 -7.24 -11.72 -2.94
C ALA A 43 -6.59 -10.60 -2.11
N SER A 44 -5.30 -10.72 -1.81
CA SER A 44 -4.55 -9.69 -1.09
C SER A 44 -4.47 -8.38 -1.86
N VAL A 45 -4.22 -8.42 -3.18
CA VAL A 45 -4.23 -7.23 -4.04
C VAL A 45 -5.62 -6.59 -4.07
N LEU A 46 -6.69 -7.38 -4.18
CA LEU A 46 -8.05 -6.88 -4.19
C LEU A 46 -8.40 -6.21 -2.85
N LEU A 47 -8.17 -6.89 -1.73
CA LEU A 47 -8.44 -6.37 -0.39
C LEU A 47 -7.58 -5.13 -0.09
N GLY A 48 -6.29 -5.18 -0.42
CA GLY A 48 -5.39 -4.04 -0.32
C GLY A 48 -5.91 -2.85 -1.13
N SER A 49 -6.33 -3.07 -2.38
CA SER A 49 -6.87 -2.00 -3.24
C SER A 49 -8.15 -1.38 -2.65
N LEU A 50 -9.07 -2.20 -2.14
CA LEU A 50 -10.29 -1.73 -1.47
C LEU A 50 -9.98 -0.92 -0.21
N VAL A 51 -9.05 -1.38 0.63
CA VAL A 51 -8.60 -0.66 1.82
C VAL A 51 -7.94 0.66 1.43
N GLY A 52 -7.08 0.66 0.41
CA GLY A 52 -6.43 1.87 -0.10
C GLY A 52 -7.44 2.90 -0.60
N LEU A 53 -8.44 2.46 -1.38
CA LEU A 53 -9.53 3.34 -1.81
C LEU A 53 -10.33 3.89 -0.62
N GLY A 54 -10.67 3.03 0.35
CA GLY A 54 -11.35 3.43 1.58
C GLY A 54 -10.58 4.48 2.38
N LEU A 55 -9.27 4.30 2.55
CA LEU A 55 -8.40 5.25 3.24
C LEU A 55 -8.27 6.58 2.48
N LEU A 56 -8.21 6.57 1.14
CA LEU A 56 -8.22 7.81 0.35
C LEU A 56 -9.52 8.57 0.51
N VAL A 57 -10.66 7.89 0.46
CA VAL A 57 -11.97 8.51 0.68
C VAL A 57 -12.06 9.07 2.11
N TYR A 58 -11.62 8.31 3.11
CA TYR A 58 -11.60 8.77 4.50
C TYR A 58 -10.70 10.01 4.67
N TYR A 59 -9.52 10.01 4.05
CA TYR A 59 -8.63 11.17 4.07
C TYR A 59 -9.24 12.36 3.33
N PHE A 60 -9.89 12.14 2.19
CA PHE A 60 -10.57 13.18 1.41
C PHE A 60 -11.64 13.91 2.23
N MET A 61 -12.33 13.22 3.14
CA MET A 61 -13.32 13.84 4.02
C MET A 61 -12.71 14.77 5.09
N GLN A 62 -11.40 14.69 5.32
CA GLN A 62 -10.72 15.40 6.39
C GLN A 62 -9.81 16.54 5.92
N VAL A 63 -9.37 16.54 4.67
CA VAL A 63 -8.43 17.55 4.17
C VAL A 63 -8.90 18.15 2.85
N ALA A 64 -8.15 19.13 2.33
CA ALA A 64 -8.42 19.70 1.02
C ALA A 64 -8.39 18.62 -0.08
N TRP A 65 -9.27 18.77 -1.07
CA TRP A 65 -9.54 17.78 -2.12
C TRP A 65 -8.31 17.29 -2.91
N TYR A 66 -7.25 18.10 -2.99
CA TYR A 66 -6.04 17.77 -3.74
C TYR A 66 -5.04 16.90 -2.98
N TRP A 67 -5.06 16.89 -1.64
CA TRP A 67 -4.09 16.14 -0.83
C TRP A 67 -4.17 14.62 -1.02
N PRO A 68 -5.36 13.99 -1.13
CA PRO A 68 -5.45 12.57 -1.45
C PRO A 68 -4.85 12.21 -2.82
N ILE A 69 -4.96 13.12 -3.80
CA ILE A 69 -4.36 12.93 -5.13
C ILE A 69 -2.82 12.96 -5.02
N VAL A 70 -2.28 13.93 -4.27
CA VAL A 70 -0.83 14.03 -4.01
C VAL A 70 -0.33 12.78 -3.28
N LEU A 71 -1.06 12.32 -2.26
CA LEU A 71 -0.72 11.12 -1.50
C LEU A 71 -0.72 9.88 -2.40
N PHE A 72 -1.75 9.70 -3.23
CA PHE A 72 -1.83 8.62 -4.20
C PHE A 72 -0.65 8.63 -5.18
N ALA A 73 -0.31 9.79 -5.76
CA ALA A 73 0.82 9.92 -6.68
C ALA A 73 2.16 9.61 -5.99
N ALA A 74 2.39 10.13 -4.79
CA ALA A 74 3.61 9.89 -4.03
C ALA A 74 3.76 8.40 -3.65
N GLY A 75 2.69 7.76 -3.17
CA GLY A 75 2.70 6.34 -2.79
C GLY A 75 2.89 5.40 -3.96
N SER A 76 2.17 5.63 -5.07
CA SER A 76 2.24 4.77 -6.24
C SER A 76 3.61 4.82 -6.93
N LEU A 77 4.19 6.02 -7.08
CA LEU A 77 5.52 6.18 -7.67
C LEU A 77 6.63 5.66 -6.76
N ALA A 78 6.68 6.14 -5.51
CA ALA A 78 7.79 5.78 -4.62
C ALA A 78 7.68 4.32 -4.15
N GLY A 79 6.48 3.87 -3.77
CA GLY A 79 6.24 2.50 -3.32
C GLY A 79 6.48 1.49 -4.44
N GLY A 80 5.98 1.77 -5.64
CA GLY A 80 6.19 0.92 -6.82
C GLY A 80 7.67 0.74 -7.16
N LEU A 81 8.43 1.85 -7.22
CA LEU A 81 9.86 1.83 -7.54
C LEU A 81 10.70 1.17 -6.46
N LEU A 82 10.54 1.59 -5.19
CA LEU A 82 11.35 1.08 -4.08
C LEU A 82 11.15 -0.42 -3.90
N PHE A 83 9.91 -0.89 -3.88
CA PHE A 83 9.64 -2.31 -3.70
C PHE A 83 9.93 -3.14 -4.95
N GLY A 84 9.85 -2.54 -6.15
CA GLY A 84 10.33 -3.21 -7.37
C GLY A 84 11.83 -3.48 -7.33
N LEU A 85 12.62 -2.55 -6.78
CA LEU A 85 14.06 -2.77 -6.56
C LEU A 85 14.35 -3.77 -5.43
N LEU A 86 13.52 -3.81 -4.39
CA LEU A 86 13.64 -4.78 -3.30
C LEU A 86 13.33 -6.21 -3.76
N ASP A 87 12.28 -6.40 -4.57
CA ASP A 87 11.92 -7.68 -5.16
C ASP A 87 13.05 -8.25 -6.04
N ALA A 88 13.91 -7.40 -6.61
CA ALA A 88 15.08 -7.85 -7.36
C ALA A 88 16.19 -8.45 -6.48
N LYS A 89 16.17 -8.19 -5.17
CA LYS A 89 17.21 -8.62 -4.21
C LYS A 89 16.74 -9.69 -3.24
N ILE A 90 15.45 -9.71 -2.93
CA ILE A 90 14.87 -10.60 -1.92
C ILE A 90 14.05 -11.67 -2.64
N ASP A 91 14.10 -12.91 -2.14
CA ASP A 91 13.31 -14.01 -2.69
C ASP A 91 11.80 -13.69 -2.71
N GLN A 92 11.12 -14.19 -3.75
CA GLN A 92 9.71 -13.93 -4.01
C GLN A 92 8.80 -14.39 -2.87
N LEU A 93 9.09 -15.53 -2.23
CA LEU A 93 8.29 -16.05 -1.13
C LEU A 93 8.47 -15.17 0.10
N GLY A 94 9.72 -14.83 0.45
CA GLY A 94 10.05 -13.96 1.58
C GLY A 94 9.36 -12.60 1.47
N MET A 95 9.44 -11.95 0.31
CA MET A 95 8.77 -10.68 0.07
C MET A 95 7.24 -10.80 0.12
N SER A 96 6.68 -11.89 -0.38
CA SER A 96 5.22 -12.10 -0.32
C SER A 96 4.72 -12.27 1.10
N MET A 97 5.43 -13.04 1.92
CA MET A 97 5.10 -13.23 3.34
C MET A 97 5.22 -11.92 4.11
N ALA A 98 6.29 -11.17 3.88
CA ALA A 98 6.45 -9.83 4.45
C ALA A 98 5.30 -8.91 4.02
N ALA A 99 4.90 -8.96 2.75
CA ALA A 99 3.79 -8.17 2.22
C ALA A 99 2.44 -8.53 2.83
N PHE A 100 2.16 -9.82 3.11
CA PHE A 100 0.90 -10.24 3.75
C PHE A 100 0.67 -9.62 5.13
N VAL A 101 1.75 -9.33 5.87
CA VAL A 101 1.67 -8.66 7.19
C VAL A 101 1.92 -7.16 7.07
N GLY A 102 2.76 -6.77 6.11
CA GLY A 102 3.24 -5.41 5.95
C GLY A 102 2.18 -4.45 5.42
N TRP A 103 1.37 -4.86 4.43
CA TRP A 103 0.32 -3.98 3.91
C TRP A 103 -0.79 -3.73 4.94
N PRO A 104 -1.32 -4.72 5.70
CA PRO A 104 -2.33 -4.42 6.71
C PRO A 104 -1.79 -3.55 7.84
N ALA A 105 -0.56 -3.80 8.30
CA ALA A 105 0.08 -3.00 9.36
C ALA A 105 0.28 -1.55 8.93
N SER A 106 0.74 -1.31 7.70
CA SER A 106 0.92 0.06 7.17
C SER A 106 -0.41 0.74 6.88
N ALA A 107 -1.46 0.01 6.46
CA ALA A 107 -2.81 0.54 6.32
C ALA A 107 -3.39 0.98 7.68
N ALA A 108 -3.22 0.15 8.72
CA ALA A 108 -3.64 0.50 10.08
C ALA A 108 -2.90 1.73 10.61
N TRP A 109 -1.59 1.83 10.35
CA TRP A 109 -0.81 3.01 10.71
C TRP A 109 -1.31 4.27 9.98
N ALA A 110 -1.56 4.18 8.68
CA ALA A 110 -2.12 5.29 7.91
C ALA A 110 -3.50 5.72 8.44
N TYR A 111 -4.36 4.75 8.79
CA TYR A 111 -5.66 5.02 9.40
C TYR A 111 -5.55 5.82 10.70
N LEU A 112 -4.67 5.40 11.61
CA LEU A 112 -4.44 6.11 12.88
C LEU A 112 -3.98 7.55 12.63
N ILE A 113 -3.02 7.74 11.71
CA ILE A 113 -2.56 9.09 11.37
C ILE A 113 -3.70 9.93 10.81
N ILE A 114 -4.50 9.39 9.87
CA ILE A 114 -5.61 10.12 9.27
C ILE A 114 -6.67 10.46 10.32
N HIS A 115 -6.96 9.55 11.25
CA HIS A 115 -7.91 9.77 12.33
C HIS A 115 -7.51 10.95 13.23
N ASP A 116 -6.23 11.08 13.54
CA ASP A 116 -5.71 12.12 14.43
C ASP A 116 -5.60 13.51 13.76
N ILE A 117 -5.88 13.65 12.45
CA ILE A 117 -5.82 14.94 11.73
C ILE A 117 -6.96 15.88 12.12
N HIS A 118 -8.08 15.34 12.62
CA HIS A 118 -9.22 16.12 13.13
C HIS A 118 -9.72 15.52 14.46
N PRO A 119 -9.26 16.03 15.63
CA PRO A 119 -9.96 15.80 16.89
C PRO A 119 -11.28 16.56 16.98
#